data_AF-A0AAN9F1T8-F1
#
_entry.id   AF-A0AAN9F1T8-F1
#
_cell.length_a   1.000
_cell.length_b   1.000
_cell.length_c   1.000
_cell.angle_alpha   90.00
_cell.angle_beta   90.00
_cell.angle_gamma   90.00
#
_symmetry.space_group_name_H-M   'P 1'
#
loop_
_entity.id
_entity.type
_entity.pdbx_description
1 polymer ?
#
loop_
_entity_poly.entity_id
_entity_poly.type
_entity_poly.pdbx_seq_one_letter_code
_entity_poly.pdbx_strand_id
1 'polypeptide(L)'
;MSSFSTMYKPVLAFVHLMELLFNSLYDLANVVPTLAKFYHQASEAYEQACTRHISMIIYYQFERLFQFARRIEDLMFTVQPEEIPFQLGQLGLSKVDLRKMLKSSLSGVDKSIAAMYKKLQKNLTSEELLPSLWDKCKVHCT
;
A
#
# COMPACT_ATOMS: atom_id res chain seq x y z
N MET A 1 6.05 15.13 5.86
CA MET A 1 6.43 14.73 4.47
C MET A 1 7.90 14.29 4.34
N SER A 2 8.83 14.84 5.12
CA SER A 2 10.28 14.51 5.07
C SER A 2 10.63 13.07 5.49
N SER A 3 10.08 12.54 6.59
CA SER A 3 10.38 11.14 7.02
C SER A 3 9.94 10.05 6.02
N PHE A 4 8.91 10.31 5.22
CA PHE A 4 8.29 9.30 4.36
C PHE A 4 9.09 9.06 3.08
N SER A 5 9.66 10.12 2.49
CA SER A 5 10.55 9.99 1.33
C SER A 5 11.88 9.31 1.69
N THR A 6 12.33 9.44 2.93
CA THR A 6 13.57 8.83 3.44
C THR A 6 13.42 7.32 3.64
N MET A 7 12.23 6.84 3.99
CA MET A 7 11.95 5.40 4.20
C MET A 7 11.59 4.66 2.89
N TYR A 8 11.07 5.37 1.89
CA TYR A 8 10.63 4.79 0.61
C TYR A 8 11.79 4.50 -0.37
N LYS A 9 12.79 5.39 -0.43
CA LYS A 9 13.95 5.23 -1.33
C LYS A 9 14.76 3.95 -1.07
N PRO A 10 15.05 3.54 0.18
CA PRO A 10 15.74 2.28 0.46
C PRO A 10 14.95 1.05 0.01
N VAL A 11 13.62 1.07 0.18
CA VAL A 11 12.75 -0.05 -0.25
C VAL A 11 12.74 -0.17 -1.77
N LEU A 12 12.62 0.95 -2.49
CA LEU A 12 12.65 0.96 -3.94
C LEU A 12 14.02 0.53 -4.49
N ALA A 13 15.10 1.04 -3.91
CA ALA A 13 16.47 0.65 -4.28
C ALA A 13 16.73 -0.85 -4.00
N PHE A 14 16.17 -1.39 -2.92
CA PHE A 14 16.27 -2.82 -2.60
C PHE A 14 15.52 -3.68 -3.62
N VAL A 15 14.32 -3.26 -4.04
CA VAL A 15 13.54 -3.95 -5.09
C VAL A 15 14.33 -3.99 -6.40
N HIS A 16 14.94 -2.88 -6.83
CA HIS A 16 15.78 -2.85 -8.04
C HIS A 16 17.07 -3.67 -7.91
N LEU A 17 17.74 -3.61 -6.76
CA LEU A 17 18.98 -4.34 -6.53
C LEU A 17 18.75 -5.87 -6.55
N MET A 18 17.67 -6.33 -5.94
CA MET A 18 17.34 -7.76 -5.87
C MET A 18 16.91 -8.33 -7.23
N GLU A 19 16.22 -7.56 -8.08
CA GLU A 19 15.87 -7.98 -9.45
C GLU A 19 17.14 -8.30 -10.27
N LEU A 20 18.12 -7.41 -10.27
CA LEU A 20 19.40 -7.60 -10.95
C LEU A 20 20.16 -8.82 -10.39
N LEU A 21 20.04 -9.05 -9.09
CA LEU A 21 20.67 -10.18 -8.41
C LEU A 21 20.00 -11.51 -8.78
N PHE A 22 18.67 -11.56 -8.87
CA PHE A 22 17.93 -12.79 -9.20
C PHE A 22 18.19 -13.26 -10.61
N ASN A 23 18.16 -12.35 -11.59
CA ASN A 23 18.40 -12.70 -12.99
C ASN A 23 19.81 -13.27 -13.23
N SER A 24 20.78 -12.94 -12.38
CA SER A 24 22.17 -13.41 -12.51
C SER A 24 22.51 -14.64 -11.66
N LEU A 25 21.79 -14.88 -10.55
CA LEU A 25 22.10 -15.96 -9.61
C LEU A 25 21.15 -17.16 -9.66
N TYR A 26 20.02 -17.07 -10.37
CA TYR A 26 19.00 -18.13 -10.40
C TYR A 26 19.56 -19.49 -10.79
N ASP A 27 20.27 -19.57 -11.91
CA ASP A 27 20.85 -20.82 -12.40
C ASP A 27 21.94 -21.36 -11.47
N LEU A 28 22.72 -20.48 -10.85
CA LEU A 28 23.79 -20.85 -9.92
C LEU A 28 23.24 -21.36 -8.58
N ALA A 29 22.14 -20.78 -8.09
CA ALA A 29 21.47 -21.21 -6.87
C ALA A 29 20.88 -22.62 -6.99
N ASN A 30 20.44 -23.02 -8.20
CA ASN A 30 19.88 -24.34 -8.46
C ASN A 30 20.90 -25.48 -8.38
N VAL A 31 22.19 -25.20 -8.58
CA VAL A 31 23.28 -26.20 -8.51
C VAL A 31 24.14 -26.09 -7.25
N VAL A 32 24.07 -24.99 -6.50
CA VAL A 32 24.85 -24.78 -5.27
C VAL A 32 23.93 -24.67 -4.05
N PRO A 33 23.81 -25.73 -3.22
CA PRO A 33 22.87 -25.76 -2.08
C PRO A 33 23.09 -24.66 -1.05
N THR A 34 24.35 -24.28 -0.81
CA THR A 34 24.69 -23.19 0.11
C THR A 34 24.20 -21.83 -0.41
N LEU A 35 24.26 -21.61 -1.72
CA LEU A 35 23.74 -20.40 -2.36
C LEU A 35 22.22 -20.39 -2.40
N ALA A 36 21.57 -21.55 -2.62
CA ALA A 36 20.12 -21.69 -2.61
C ALA A 36 19.49 -21.12 -1.32
N LYS A 37 20.11 -21.40 -0.15
CA LYS A 37 19.62 -20.86 1.13
C LYS A 37 19.61 -19.32 1.15
N PHE A 38 20.69 -18.67 0.71
CA PHE A 38 20.78 -17.22 0.69
C PHE A 38 19.87 -16.62 -0.40
N TYR A 39 19.74 -17.30 -1.54
CA TYR A 39 18.80 -16.93 -2.59
C TYR A 39 17.36 -16.92 -2.08
N HIS A 40 16.93 -17.96 -1.36
CA HIS A 40 15.60 -18.00 -0.76
C HIS A 40 15.37 -16.89 0.26
N GLN A 41 16.35 -16.61 1.13
CA GLN A 41 16.26 -15.52 2.10
C GLN A 41 16.15 -14.15 1.41
N ALA A 42 16.95 -13.93 0.36
CA ALA A 42 16.86 -12.72 -0.46
C ALA A 42 15.49 -12.62 -1.16
N SER A 43 14.97 -13.73 -1.68
CA SER A 43 13.66 -13.80 -2.35
C SER A 43 12.53 -13.44 -1.41
N GLU A 44 12.55 -13.96 -0.18
CA GLU A 44 11.55 -13.64 0.84
C GLU A 44 11.63 -12.15 1.24
N ALA A 45 12.84 -11.62 1.45
CA ALA A 45 13.03 -10.21 1.75
C ALA A 45 12.55 -9.29 0.61
N TYR A 46 12.78 -9.70 -0.65
CA TYR A 46 12.29 -8.99 -1.83
C TYR A 46 10.75 -8.99 -1.89
N GLU A 47 10.12 -10.14 -1.63
CA GLU A 47 8.66 -10.24 -1.61
C GLU A 47 8.05 -9.38 -0.50
N GLN A 48 8.65 -9.37 0.70
CA GLN A 48 8.27 -8.47 1.78
C GLN A 48 8.41 -6.99 1.39
N ALA A 49 9.50 -6.62 0.70
CA ALA A 49 9.72 -5.27 0.22
C ALA A 49 8.66 -4.85 -0.82
N CYS A 50 8.28 -5.75 -1.72
CA CYS A 50 7.20 -5.54 -2.70
C CYS A 50 5.85 -5.32 -2.00
N THR A 51 5.50 -6.16 -1.03
CA THR A 51 4.27 -6.02 -0.24
C THR A 51 4.22 -4.67 0.49
N ARG A 52 5.35 -4.27 1.10
CA ARG A 52 5.47 -2.97 1.78
C ARG A 52 5.34 -1.80 0.81
N HIS A 53 5.94 -1.90 -0.37
CA HIS A 53 5.85 -0.88 -1.42
C HIS A 53 4.42 -0.68 -1.91
N ILE A 54 3.72 -1.79 -2.21
CA ILE A 54 2.31 -1.80 -2.62
C ILE A 54 1.44 -1.18 -1.52
N SER A 55 1.62 -1.64 -0.27
CA SER A 55 0.89 -1.11 0.88
C SER A 55 1.08 0.41 1.00
N MET A 56 2.31 0.91 0.88
CA MET A 56 2.59 2.35 0.92
C MET A 56 1.87 3.13 -0.18
N ILE A 57 1.78 2.60 -1.40
CA ILE A 57 1.10 3.27 -2.51
C ILE A 57 -0.40 3.33 -2.27
N ILE A 58 -1.00 2.24 -1.76
CA ILE A 58 -2.41 2.19 -1.38
C ILE A 58 -2.69 3.19 -0.26
N TYR A 59 -1.93 3.14 0.85
CA TYR A 59 -2.07 4.07 1.96
C TYR A 59 -1.93 5.53 1.54
N TYR A 60 -0.99 5.83 0.64
CA TYR A 60 -0.81 7.20 0.15
C TYR A 60 -2.05 7.73 -0.59
N GLN A 61 -2.70 6.89 -1.41
CA GLN A 61 -3.86 7.32 -2.18
C GLN A 61 -5.17 7.27 -1.40
N PHE A 62 -5.29 6.36 -0.43
CA PHE A 62 -6.52 6.15 0.35
C PHE A 62 -6.39 6.60 1.81
N GLU A 63 -5.38 7.40 2.16
CA GLU A 63 -5.11 7.84 3.53
C GLU A 63 -6.37 8.39 4.24
N ARG A 64 -7.11 9.27 3.55
CA ARG A 64 -8.34 9.88 4.09
C ARG A 64 -9.45 8.86 4.34
N LEU A 65 -9.58 7.86 3.47
CA LEU A 65 -10.57 6.80 3.61
C LEU A 65 -10.22 5.92 4.82
N PHE A 66 -8.95 5.56 5.00
CA PHE A 66 -8.51 4.77 6.15
C PHE A 66 -8.60 5.54 7.47
N GLN A 67 -8.26 6.83 7.47
CA GLN A 67 -8.47 7.70 8.64
C GLN A 67 -9.95 7.80 9.00
N PHE A 68 -10.83 7.85 7.99
CA PHE A 68 -12.27 7.84 8.23
C PHE A 68 -12.77 6.51 8.82
N ALA A 69 -12.38 5.38 8.23
CA ALA A 69 -12.76 4.06 8.73
C ALA A 69 -12.33 3.88 10.20
N ARG A 70 -11.11 4.30 10.54
CA ARG A 70 -10.61 4.24 11.91
C ARG A 70 -11.40 5.12 12.89
N ARG A 71 -11.80 6.32 12.47
CA ARG A 71 -12.66 7.18 13.31
C ARG A 71 -14.04 6.57 13.57
N ILE A 72 -14.59 5.84 12.61
CA ILE A 72 -15.87 5.12 12.79
C ILE A 72 -15.67 3.95 13.74
N GLU A 73 -14.58 3.19 13.59
CA GLU A 73 -14.23 2.09 14.49
C GLU A 73 -14.05 2.61 15.93
N ASP A 74 -13.26 3.66 16.13
CA ASP A 74 -13.07 4.30 17.44
C ASP A 74 -14.40 4.77 18.04
N LEU A 75 -15.29 5.35 17.22
CA LEU A 75 -16.62 5.77 17.66
C LEU A 75 -17.48 4.58 18.11
N MET A 76 -17.44 3.45 17.40
CA MET A 76 -18.18 2.24 17.78
C MET A 76 -17.70 1.63 19.11
N PHE A 77 -16.41 1.78 19.43
CA PHE A 77 -15.86 1.27 20.69
C PHE A 77 -16.06 2.23 21.88
N THR A 78 -16.25 3.52 21.62
CA THR A 78 -16.34 4.56 22.66
C THR A 78 -17.75 5.05 22.92
N VAL A 79 -18.70 4.76 22.02
CA VAL A 79 -20.08 5.29 22.07
C VAL A 79 -21.08 4.14 22.02
N GLN A 80 -21.97 4.08 23.02
CA GLN A 80 -23.10 3.16 23.01
C GLN A 80 -24.00 3.48 21.80
N PRO A 81 -24.53 2.47 21.06
CA PRO A 81 -25.32 2.67 19.84
C PRO A 81 -26.46 3.69 19.98
N GLU A 82 -27.05 3.77 21.18
CA GLU A 82 -28.16 4.66 21.55
C GLU A 82 -27.74 6.14 21.60
N GLU A 83 -26.45 6.44 21.81
CA GLU A 83 -25.92 7.80 21.93
C GLU A 83 -25.39 8.37 20.61
N ILE A 84 -25.26 7.54 19.57
CA ILE A 84 -24.73 7.93 18.24
C ILE A 84 -25.45 9.15 17.63
N PRO A 85 -26.80 9.26 17.67
CA PRO A 85 -27.49 10.44 17.13
C PRO A 85 -27.15 11.73 17.88
N PHE A 86 -26.86 11.64 19.18
CA PHE A 86 -26.60 12.77 20.07
C PHE A 86 -25.13 13.22 19.99
N GLN A 87 -24.20 12.26 19.86
CA GLN A 87 -22.76 12.53 19.80
C GLN A 87 -22.23 12.96 18.43
N LEU A 88 -22.93 12.67 17.33
CA LEU A 88 -22.61 13.23 15.99
C LEU A 88 -22.59 14.78 16.01
N GLY A 89 -23.45 15.40 16.82
CA GLY A 89 -23.43 16.85 17.05
C GLY A 89 -22.25 17.35 17.89
N GLN A 90 -21.75 16.53 18.83
CA GLN A 90 -20.64 16.87 19.75
C GLN A 90 -19.25 16.65 19.13
N LEU A 91 -19.09 15.67 18.23
CA LEU A 91 -17.87 15.45 17.45
C LEU A 91 -17.66 16.50 16.33
N GLY A 92 -18.60 17.44 16.15
CA GLY A 92 -18.54 18.46 15.10
C GLY A 92 -18.72 17.92 13.68
N LEU A 93 -19.24 16.70 13.52
CA LEU A 93 -19.47 16.05 12.23
C LEU A 93 -20.97 15.93 11.99
N SER A 94 -21.55 16.89 11.26
CA SER A 94 -22.96 16.80 10.90
C SER A 94 -23.21 15.58 10.01
N LYS A 95 -24.43 15.04 10.02
CA LYS A 95 -24.89 13.98 9.08
C LYS A 95 -24.58 14.33 7.62
N VAL A 96 -24.57 15.63 7.29
CA VAL A 96 -24.23 16.16 5.98
C VAL A 96 -22.73 16.07 5.70
N ASP A 97 -21.88 16.37 6.68
CA ASP A 97 -20.42 16.29 6.54
C ASP A 97 -19.95 14.84 6.44
N LEU A 98 -20.56 13.94 7.20
CA LEU A 98 -20.35 12.49 7.06
C LEU A 98 -20.71 12.02 5.65
N ARG A 99 -21.88 12.40 5.15
CA ARG A 99 -22.34 12.02 3.81
C ARG A 99 -21.45 12.63 2.71
N LYS A 100 -20.99 13.88 2.88
CA LYS A 100 -20.04 14.53 1.96
C LYS A 100 -18.69 13.83 1.96
N MET A 101 -18.17 13.45 3.13
CA MET A 101 -16.89 12.77 3.28
C MET A 101 -16.92 11.34 2.73
N LEU A 102 -18.01 10.59 2.97
CA LEU A 102 -18.24 9.30 2.33
C LEU A 102 -18.29 9.44 0.81
N LYS A 103 -19.07 10.41 0.32
CA LYS A 103 -19.21 10.65 -1.11
C LYS A 103 -17.88 11.06 -1.74
N SER A 104 -17.09 11.93 -1.11
CA SER A 104 -15.80 12.38 -1.63
C SER A 104 -14.72 11.31 -1.57
N SER A 105 -14.77 10.41 -0.57
CA SER A 105 -13.82 9.29 -0.43
C SER A 105 -14.11 8.15 -1.40
N LEU A 106 -15.38 7.97 -1.79
CA LEU A 106 -15.81 6.95 -2.75
C LEU A 106 -15.89 7.48 -4.19
N SER A 107 -16.10 8.79 -4.38
CA SER A 107 -16.08 9.40 -5.71
C SER A 107 -14.65 9.54 -6.22
N GLY A 108 -14.36 8.93 -7.38
CA GLY A 108 -13.03 9.04 -8.00
C GLY A 108 -12.05 7.96 -7.57
N VAL A 109 -12.52 6.85 -6.99
CA VAL A 109 -11.71 5.65 -6.75
C VAL A 109 -11.00 5.21 -8.04
N ASP A 110 -11.66 5.25 -9.19
CA ASP A 110 -11.04 4.95 -10.50
C ASP A 110 -9.84 5.86 -10.81
N LYS A 111 -9.97 7.16 -10.47
CA LYS A 111 -8.88 8.13 -10.64
C LYS A 111 -7.73 7.86 -9.66
N SER A 112 -8.05 7.45 -8.44
CA SER A 112 -7.06 7.05 -7.44
C SER A 112 -6.31 5.79 -7.87
N ILE A 113 -7.00 4.78 -8.39
CA ILE A 113 -6.41 3.55 -8.97
C ILE A 113 -5.49 3.90 -10.15
N ALA A 114 -5.95 4.75 -11.07
CA ALA A 114 -5.13 5.23 -12.18
C ALA A 114 -3.89 6.02 -11.70
N ALA A 115 -4.01 6.80 -10.63
CA ALA A 115 -2.90 7.51 -10.03
C ALA A 115 -1.91 6.56 -9.33
N MET A 116 -2.38 5.48 -8.69
CA MET A 116 -1.52 4.43 -8.15
C MET A 116 -0.70 3.76 -9.25
N TYR A 117 -1.35 3.37 -10.35
CA TYR A 117 -0.66 2.78 -11.51
C TYR A 117 0.41 3.72 -12.07
N LYS A 118 0.09 5.01 -12.27
CA LYS A 118 1.08 6.01 -12.71
C LYS A 118 2.22 6.19 -11.72
N LYS A 119 1.97 6.06 -10.42
CA LYS A 119 3.00 6.18 -9.40
C LYS A 119 3.90 4.94 -9.36
N LEU A 120 3.35 3.75 -9.57
CA LEU A 120 4.15 2.53 -9.79
C LEU A 120 5.03 2.68 -11.01
N GLN A 121 4.44 3.05 -12.16
CA GLN A 121 5.15 3.22 -13.43
C GLN A 121 6.31 4.22 -13.32
N LYS A 122 6.13 5.34 -12.61
CA LYS A 122 7.19 6.35 -12.46
C LYS A 122 8.34 5.94 -11.55
N ASN A 123 8.11 5.02 -10.63
CA ASN A 123 9.12 4.59 -9.66
C ASN A 123 9.86 3.32 -10.10
N LEU A 124 9.34 2.60 -11.09
CA LEU A 124 9.96 1.40 -11.63
C LEU A 124 10.73 1.74 -12.91
N THR A 125 12.01 1.35 -12.97
CA THR A 125 12.86 1.45 -14.17
C THR A 125 12.76 0.21 -15.07
N SER A 126 12.21 -0.91 -14.57
CA SER A 126 12.04 -2.16 -15.30
C SER A 126 10.59 -2.29 -15.80
N GLU A 127 10.41 -2.43 -17.11
CA GLU A 127 9.09 -2.61 -17.75
C GLU A 127 8.45 -3.96 -17.40
N GLU A 128 9.24 -4.97 -17.06
CA GLU A 128 8.76 -6.33 -16.74
C GLU A 128 8.18 -6.45 -15.32
N LEU A 129 8.61 -5.58 -14.38
CA LEU A 129 8.11 -5.57 -13.01
C LEU A 129 6.75 -4.93 -12.85
N LEU A 130 6.41 -3.97 -13.73
CA LEU A 130 5.19 -3.19 -13.61
C LEU A 130 3.92 -4.06 -13.66
N PRO A 131 3.75 -5.00 -14.62
CA PRO A 131 2.61 -5.91 -14.63
C PRO A 131 2.50 -6.76 -13.36
N SER A 132 3.61 -7.36 -12.91
CA SER A 132 3.64 -8.23 -11.73
C SER A 132 3.28 -7.49 -10.43
N LEU A 133 3.86 -6.31 -10.21
CA LEU A 133 3.56 -5.49 -9.03
C LEU A 133 2.15 -4.91 -9.09
N TRP A 134 1.65 -4.59 -10.30
CA TRP A 134 0.28 -4.14 -10.46
C TRP A 134 -0.74 -5.25 -10.21
N ASP A 135 -0.47 -6.47 -10.64
CA ASP A 135 -1.31 -7.62 -10.33
C ASP A 135 -1.39 -7.88 -8.83
N LYS A 136 -0.26 -7.85 -8.13
CA LYS A 136 -0.22 -7.92 -6.66
C LYS A 136 -0.99 -6.75 -6.02
N CYS A 137 -0.89 -5.54 -6.57
CA CYS A 137 -1.61 -4.38 -6.08
C CYS A 137 -3.14 -4.53 -6.23
N LYS A 138 -3.61 -5.10 -7.35
CA LYS A 138 -5.04 -5.35 -7.57
C LYS A 138 -5.60 -6.33 -6.53
N VAL A 139 -4.87 -7.41 -6.23
CA VAL A 139 -5.26 -8.40 -5.20
C VAL A 139 -5.39 -7.76 -3.81
N HIS A 140 -4.58 -6.75 -3.50
CA HIS A 140 -4.69 -6.02 -2.23
C HIS A 140 -5.83 -4.99 -2.17
N CYS A 141 -6.44 -4.65 -3.31
CA CYS A 141 -7.51 -3.66 -3.41
C CYS A 141 -8.92 -4.26 -3.58
N THR A 142 -9.02 -5.52 -4.02
CA THR A 142 -10.27 -6.31 -4.13
C THR A 142 -10.48 -7.18 -2.91
#